data_AF-A0A832V4L1-F1
#
_entry.id   AF-A0A832V4L1-F1
#
_cell.length_a   1.000
_cell.length_b   1.000
_cell.length_c   1.000
_cell.angle_alpha   90.00
_cell.angle_beta   90.00
_cell.angle_gamma   90.00
#
_symmetry.space_group_name_H-M   'P 1'
#
loop_
_entity.id
_entity.type
_entity.pdbx_description
1 polymer ?
#
loop_
_entity_poly.entity_id
_entity_poly.type
_entity_poly.pdbx_seq_one_letter_code
_entity_poly.pdbx_strand_id
1 'polypeptide(L)'
;MVQLLSIVLLILNAVWFILPAYIANLSPAVFYKFFGKYAFPTDSGKNFFDKRRIFGDGKTWNGLAVGVLAGSLVGYAQGSAFAGLALGSGALFGDLVKSFFKRRLGFERGRAWFPFDQIDFILGAFLFYWIFLGSFETLLQFFIVLLLLTPVLHLLTNWIGFKLKLKKEPW
;
A
#
# COMPACT_ATOMS: atom_id res chain seq x y z
N MET A 1 -34.69 -5.43 0.81
CA MET A 1 -33.81 -6.28 -0.03
C MET A 1 -32.93 -5.46 -0.98
N VAL A 2 -33.49 -4.52 -1.76
CA VAL A 2 -32.71 -3.69 -2.72
C VAL A 2 -31.57 -2.90 -2.06
N GLN A 3 -31.81 -2.30 -0.90
CA GLN A 3 -30.80 -1.51 -0.18
C GLN A 3 -29.65 -2.36 0.41
N LEU A 4 -29.94 -3.59 0.85
CA LEU A 4 -28.89 -4.50 1.32
C LEU A 4 -27.99 -4.91 0.15
N LEU A 5 -28.59 -5.23 -0.99
CA LEU A 5 -27.85 -5.59 -2.19
C LEU A 5 -26.95 -4.45 -2.67
N SER A 6 -27.43 -3.19 -2.65
CA SER A 6 -26.61 -2.05 -3.07
C SER A 6 -25.39 -1.82 -2.17
N ILE A 7 -25.54 -2.00 -0.86
CA ILE A 7 -24.42 -1.90 0.10
C ILE A 7 -23.40 -3.01 -0.15
N VAL A 8 -23.85 -4.25 -0.37
CA VAL A 8 -22.95 -5.38 -0.67
C VAL A 8 -22.18 -5.13 -1.96
N LEU A 9 -22.85 -4.67 -3.02
CA LEU A 9 -22.19 -4.33 -4.29
C LEU A 9 -21.18 -3.18 -4.13
N LEU A 10 -21.52 -2.15 -3.34
CA LEU A 10 -20.59 -1.06 -3.04
C LEU A 10 -19.32 -1.57 -2.36
N ILE A 11 -19.44 -2.45 -1.37
CA ILE A 11 -18.29 -3.07 -0.68
C ILE A 11 -17.45 -3.90 -1.66
N LEU A 12 -18.08 -4.76 -2.45
CA LEU A 12 -17.38 -5.60 -3.42
C LEU A 12 -16.65 -4.75 -4.47
N ASN A 13 -17.27 -3.68 -4.97
CA ASN A 13 -16.65 -2.76 -5.92
C ASN A 13 -15.51 -1.97 -5.29
N ALA A 14 -15.63 -1.53 -4.04
CA ALA A 14 -14.56 -0.82 -3.34
C ALA A 14 -13.34 -1.73 -3.10
N VAL A 15 -13.59 -2.99 -2.69
CA VAL A 15 -12.53 -4.00 -2.55
C VAL A 15 -11.89 -4.29 -3.89
N TRP A 16 -12.68 -4.56 -4.93
CA TRP A 16 -12.20 -4.80 -6.30
C TRP A 16 -11.33 -3.64 -6.79
N PHE A 17 -11.83 -2.41 -6.67
CA PHE A 17 -11.13 -1.20 -7.08
C PHE A 17 -9.72 -1.08 -6.46
N ILE A 18 -9.57 -1.36 -5.16
CA ILE A 18 -8.29 -1.12 -4.46
C ILE A 18 -7.30 -2.29 -4.56
N LEU A 19 -7.69 -3.44 -5.14
CA LEU A 19 -6.82 -4.62 -5.25
C LEU A 19 -5.42 -4.33 -5.82
N PRO A 20 -5.24 -3.52 -6.90
CA PRO A 20 -3.91 -3.18 -7.40
C PRO A 20 -3.01 -2.55 -6.35
N ALA A 21 -3.56 -1.66 -5.51
CA ALA A 21 -2.82 -0.98 -4.45
C ALA A 21 -2.40 -1.94 -3.33
N TYR A 22 -3.30 -2.84 -2.91
CA TYR A 22 -2.98 -3.85 -1.89
C TYR A 22 -1.88 -4.81 -2.37
N ILE A 23 -1.98 -5.29 -3.62
CA ILE A 23 -0.97 -6.18 -4.20
C ILE A 23 0.36 -5.44 -4.38
N ALA A 24 0.34 -4.20 -4.88
CA ALA A 24 1.53 -3.37 -5.00
C ALA A 24 2.22 -3.17 -3.64
N ASN A 25 1.47 -2.86 -2.58
CA ASN A 25 2.02 -2.62 -1.24
C ASN A 25 2.61 -3.89 -0.58
N LEU A 26 2.01 -5.07 -0.82
CA LEU A 26 2.51 -6.35 -0.30
C LEU A 26 3.78 -6.83 -1.03
N SER A 27 3.87 -6.56 -2.33
CA SER A 27 4.89 -7.11 -3.21
C SER A 27 6.35 -6.81 -2.80
N PRO A 28 6.73 -5.60 -2.35
CA PRO A 28 8.07 -5.33 -1.83
C PRO A 28 8.49 -6.24 -0.68
N ALA A 29 7.57 -6.59 0.22
CA ALA A 29 7.87 -7.46 1.36
C ALA A 29 8.12 -8.91 0.90
N VAL A 30 7.31 -9.39 -0.05
CA VAL A 30 7.50 -10.70 -0.69
C VAL A 30 8.84 -10.73 -1.42
N PHE A 31 9.13 -9.71 -2.24
CA PHE A 31 10.41 -9.60 -2.93
C PHE A 31 11.58 -9.63 -1.94
N TYR A 32 11.53 -8.82 -0.88
CA TYR A 32 12.60 -8.75 0.11
C TYR A 32 12.84 -10.09 0.81
N LYS A 33 11.80 -10.89 1.06
CA LYS A 33 11.94 -12.22 1.67
C LYS A 33 12.78 -13.16 0.80
N PHE A 34 12.60 -13.16 -0.52
CA PHE A 34 13.28 -14.09 -1.42
C PHE A 34 14.57 -13.53 -2.03
N PHE A 35 14.62 -12.21 -2.21
CA PHE A 35 15.67 -11.52 -2.96
C PHE A 35 16.29 -10.36 -2.18
N GLY A 36 16.11 -10.31 -0.85
CA GLY A 36 16.59 -9.21 0.00
C GLY A 36 18.09 -8.95 -0.06
N LYS A 37 18.91 -9.93 -0.46
CA LYS A 37 20.35 -9.74 -0.73
C LYS A 37 20.65 -8.80 -1.90
N TYR A 38 19.67 -8.60 -2.79
CA TYR A 38 19.73 -7.67 -3.92
C TYR A 38 18.93 -6.38 -3.65
N ALA A 39 18.47 -6.17 -2.43
CA ALA A 39 17.71 -4.99 -2.06
C ALA A 39 18.60 -3.73 -2.10
N PHE A 40 18.26 -2.78 -2.96
CA PHE A 40 18.94 -1.49 -3.02
C PHE A 40 18.09 -0.40 -2.36
N PRO A 41 18.47 0.13 -1.17
CA PRO A 41 17.67 1.13 -0.46
C PRO A 41 17.46 2.40 -1.28
N THR A 42 16.25 2.96 -1.23
CA THR A 42 15.88 4.16 -2.02
C THR A 42 16.66 5.39 -1.59
N ASP A 43 17.09 5.44 -0.33
CA ASP A 43 17.90 6.54 0.21
C ASP A 43 19.41 6.29 0.13
N SER A 44 19.87 5.16 -0.43
CA SER A 44 21.28 4.76 -0.47
C SER A 44 22.00 4.83 0.89
N GLY A 45 21.27 4.66 2.00
CA GLY A 45 21.85 4.79 3.35
C GLY A 45 22.00 6.24 3.86
N LYS A 46 21.57 7.23 3.08
CA LYS A 46 21.69 8.65 3.43
C LYS A 46 20.75 9.04 4.57
N ASN A 47 21.22 10.01 5.35
CA ASN A 47 20.45 10.66 6.40
C ASN A 47 19.88 11.99 5.91
N PHE A 48 18.77 12.40 6.51
CA PHE A 48 18.20 13.74 6.38
C PHE A 48 18.91 14.71 7.35
N PHE A 49 18.54 15.99 7.34
CA PHE A 49 19.21 17.01 8.17
C PHE A 49 19.15 16.70 9.67
N ASP A 50 18.16 15.92 10.11
CA ASP A 50 17.98 15.46 11.48
C ASP A 50 18.87 14.28 11.87
N LYS A 51 19.84 13.91 11.01
CA LYS A 51 20.76 12.77 11.15
C LYS A 51 20.08 11.40 11.16
N ARG A 52 18.79 11.31 10.84
CA ARG A 52 18.06 10.04 10.72
C ARG A 52 17.94 9.65 9.25
N ARG A 53 17.83 8.35 8.96
CA ARG A 53 17.62 7.82 7.60
C ARG A 53 16.46 8.51 6.89
N ILE A 54 16.54 8.75 5.58
CA ILE A 54 15.45 9.42 4.85
C ILE A 54 14.19 8.55 4.88
N PHE A 55 14.30 7.29 4.44
CA PHE A 55 13.20 6.31 4.43
C PHE A 55 13.52 5.09 5.29
N GLY A 56 14.79 4.66 5.31
CA GLY A 56 15.26 3.44 5.97
C GLY A 56 15.28 2.23 5.04
N ASP A 57 16.00 1.17 5.44
CA ASP A 57 16.33 0.00 4.62
C ASP A 57 15.14 -0.83 4.13
N GLY A 58 13.93 -0.56 4.64
CA GLY A 58 12.72 -1.24 4.20
C GLY A 58 12.18 -0.73 2.85
N LYS A 59 12.68 0.41 2.36
CA LYS A 59 12.25 1.02 1.10
C LYS A 59 13.35 0.86 0.08
N THR A 60 13.08 0.10 -0.99
CA THR A 60 14.10 -0.35 -1.94
C THR A 60 13.64 -0.13 -3.36
N TRP A 61 14.56 0.22 -4.26
CA TRP A 61 14.23 0.45 -5.67
C TRP A 61 13.65 -0.79 -6.34
N ASN A 62 14.26 -1.96 -6.10
CA ASN A 62 13.76 -3.24 -6.62
C ASN A 62 12.37 -3.57 -6.06
N GLY A 63 12.14 -3.34 -4.76
CA GLY A 63 10.83 -3.54 -4.15
C GLY A 63 9.76 -2.63 -4.77
N LEU A 64 10.08 -1.35 -4.97
CA LEU A 64 9.18 -0.41 -5.64
C LEU A 64 8.87 -0.85 -7.08
N ALA A 65 9.90 -1.23 -7.86
CA ALA A 65 9.71 -1.69 -9.24
C ALA A 65 8.78 -2.92 -9.30
N VAL A 66 9.02 -3.92 -8.44
CA VAL A 66 8.17 -5.12 -8.36
C VAL A 66 6.75 -4.77 -7.93
N GLY A 67 6.58 -3.85 -6.97
CA GLY A 67 5.25 -3.41 -6.54
C GLY A 67 4.48 -2.67 -7.64
N VAL A 68 5.13 -1.77 -8.37
CA VAL A 68 4.53 -1.06 -9.53
C VAL A 68 4.11 -2.05 -10.62
N LEU A 69 4.99 -2.99 -10.97
CA LEU A 69 4.68 -4.03 -11.94
C LEU A 69 3.50 -4.91 -11.48
N ALA A 70 3.51 -5.35 -10.23
CA ALA A 70 2.45 -6.19 -9.69
C ALA A 70 1.09 -5.47 -9.68
N GLY A 71 1.03 -4.21 -9.24
CA GLY A 71 -0.19 -3.40 -9.31
C GLY A 71 -0.69 -3.19 -10.75
N SER A 72 0.23 -2.94 -11.68
CA SER A 72 -0.11 -2.76 -13.10
C SER A 72 -0.67 -4.04 -13.73
N LEU A 73 -0.11 -5.21 -13.40
CA LEU A 73 -0.61 -6.51 -13.87
C LEU A 73 -2.00 -6.82 -13.30
N VAL A 74 -2.25 -6.50 -12.04
CA VAL A 74 -3.59 -6.64 -11.44
C VAL A 74 -4.57 -5.71 -12.14
N GLY A 75 -4.23 -4.44 -12.32
CA GLY A 75 -5.10 -3.50 -13.04
C GLY A 75 -5.35 -3.94 -14.49
N TYR A 76 -4.35 -4.48 -15.17
CA TYR A 76 -4.52 -5.07 -16.50
C TYR A 76 -5.55 -6.20 -16.48
N ALA A 77 -5.46 -7.13 -15.52
CA ALA A 77 -6.46 -8.19 -15.34
C ALA A 77 -7.86 -7.64 -14.98
N GLN A 78 -7.95 -6.44 -14.41
CA GLN A 78 -9.20 -5.74 -14.13
C GLN A 78 -9.69 -4.87 -15.32
N GLY A 79 -8.98 -4.87 -16.44
CA GLY A 79 -9.35 -4.14 -17.66
C GLY A 79 -8.67 -2.79 -17.85
N SER A 80 -7.78 -2.35 -16.96
CA SER A 80 -6.99 -1.12 -17.14
C SER A 80 -5.62 -1.19 -16.45
N ALA A 81 -4.58 -1.47 -17.25
CA ALA A 81 -3.20 -1.42 -16.77
C ALA A 81 -2.81 -0.03 -16.24
N PHE A 82 -3.33 1.03 -16.85
CA PHE A 82 -3.06 2.41 -16.42
C PHE A 82 -3.69 2.73 -15.06
N ALA A 83 -4.91 2.26 -14.79
CA ALA A 83 -5.52 2.38 -13.47
C ALA A 83 -4.71 1.59 -12.41
N GLY A 84 -4.28 0.36 -12.74
CA GLY A 84 -3.42 -0.44 -11.87
C GLY A 84 -2.07 0.22 -11.58
N LEU A 85 -1.47 0.84 -12.61
CA LEU A 85 -0.23 1.62 -12.49
C LEU A 85 -0.42 2.81 -11.56
N ALA A 86 -1.49 3.59 -11.74
CA ALA A 86 -1.78 4.75 -10.90
C ALA A 86 -2.02 4.35 -9.45
N LEU A 87 -2.89 3.37 -9.20
CA LEU A 87 -3.19 2.86 -7.85
C LEU A 87 -1.97 2.24 -7.18
N GLY A 88 -1.23 1.39 -7.90
CA GLY A 88 -0.03 0.73 -7.38
C GLY A 88 1.11 1.70 -7.07
N SER A 89 1.38 2.65 -7.97
CA SER A 89 2.40 3.67 -7.75
C SER A 89 2.02 4.62 -6.61
N GLY A 90 0.74 5.01 -6.55
CA GLY A 90 0.21 5.83 -5.47
C GLY A 90 0.33 5.15 -4.11
N ALA A 91 0.02 3.86 -4.03
CA ALA A 91 0.15 3.07 -2.80
C ALA A 91 1.58 3.09 -2.26
N LEU A 92 2.55 2.83 -3.12
CA LEU A 92 3.97 2.83 -2.77
C LEU A 92 4.48 4.23 -2.42
N PHE A 93 3.98 5.25 -3.10
CA PHE A 93 4.28 6.65 -2.77
C PHE A 93 3.77 7.02 -1.37
N GLY A 94 2.52 6.67 -1.04
CA GLY A 94 1.96 6.88 0.30
C GLY A 94 2.80 6.22 1.39
N ASP A 95 3.22 4.98 1.18
CA ASP A 95 4.05 4.24 2.12
C ASP A 95 5.49 4.79 2.24
N LEU A 96 6.06 5.37 1.16
CA LEU A 96 7.30 6.14 1.21
C LEU A 96 7.14 7.41 2.05
N VAL A 97 6.08 8.19 1.81
CA VAL A 97 5.78 9.43 2.55
C VAL A 97 5.63 9.12 4.04
N LYS A 98 4.81 8.12 4.39
CA LYS A 98 4.67 7.68 5.78
C LYS A 98 6.00 7.24 6.38
N SER A 99 6.82 6.51 5.62
CA SER A 99 8.12 6.05 6.11
C SER A 99 9.09 7.20 6.35
N PHE A 100 9.05 8.23 5.52
CA PHE A 100 9.78 9.47 5.76
C PHE A 100 9.36 10.09 7.10
N PHE A 101 8.07 10.32 7.32
CA PHE A 101 7.58 10.90 8.58
C PHE A 101 7.89 10.04 9.81
N LYS A 102 7.82 8.70 9.69
CA LYS A 102 8.27 7.79 10.76
C LYS A 102 9.72 8.04 11.16
N ARG A 103 10.61 8.24 10.18
CA ARG A 103 12.01 8.55 10.47
C ARG A 103 12.13 9.90 11.17
N ARG A 104 11.42 10.93 10.72
CA ARG A 104 11.43 12.28 11.36
C ARG A 104 10.98 12.24 12.82
N LEU A 105 9.96 11.43 13.12
CA LEU A 105 9.44 11.22 14.48
C LEU A 105 10.29 10.25 15.32
N GLY A 106 11.37 9.71 14.75
CA GLY A 106 12.30 8.83 15.44
C GLY A 106 11.85 7.40 15.63
N PHE A 107 10.84 6.94 14.89
CA PHE A 107 10.50 5.52 14.84
C PHE A 107 11.60 4.75 14.11
N GLU A 108 12.03 3.64 14.69
CA GLU A 108 12.91 2.66 14.04
C GLU A 108 12.20 1.92 12.91
N ARG A 109 12.97 1.24 12.07
CA ARG A 109 12.42 0.36 11.02
C ARG A 109 11.58 -0.73 11.67
N GLY A 110 10.40 -1.00 11.11
CA GLY A 110 9.52 -2.08 11.56
C GLY A 110 8.65 -1.75 12.78
N ARG A 111 8.97 -0.68 13.54
CA ARG A 111 8.10 -0.23 14.64
C ARG A 111 6.76 0.22 14.09
N ALA A 112 5.65 -0.29 14.63
CA ALA A 112 4.30 0.11 14.22
C ALA A 112 4.01 1.58 14.56
N TRP A 113 3.23 2.24 13.71
CA TRP A 113 2.71 3.59 13.85
C TRP A 113 1.23 3.61 13.46
N PHE A 114 0.39 3.20 14.41
CA PHE A 114 -1.05 3.21 14.25
C PHE A 114 -1.61 4.65 14.36
N PRO A 115 -2.62 5.04 13.55
CA PRO A 115 -3.26 4.28 12.46
C PRO A 115 -2.56 4.44 11.10
N PHE A 116 -1.50 5.24 11.03
CA PHE A 116 -0.88 5.68 9.77
C PHE A 116 -0.33 4.55 8.90
N ASP A 117 0.21 3.47 9.49
CA ASP A 117 0.65 2.28 8.74
C ASP A 117 -0.48 1.52 8.01
N GLN A 118 -1.75 1.86 8.28
CA GLN A 118 -2.92 1.18 7.72
C GLN A 118 -3.59 1.97 6.60
N ILE A 119 -3.46 3.31 6.62
CA ILE A 119 -4.19 4.23 5.74
C ILE A 119 -3.29 4.92 4.71
N ASP A 120 -1.99 4.95 4.93
CA ASP A 120 -1.00 5.62 4.09
C ASP A 120 -1.04 5.21 2.62
N PHE A 121 -1.01 3.90 2.35
CA PHE A 121 -1.01 3.38 0.98
C PHE A 121 -2.38 3.57 0.32
N ILE A 122 -3.47 3.52 1.08
CA ILE A 122 -4.82 3.81 0.58
C ILE A 122 -4.89 5.28 0.16
N LEU A 123 -4.47 6.20 1.03
CA LEU A 123 -4.43 7.63 0.73
C LEU A 123 -3.59 7.93 -0.52
N GLY A 124 -2.41 7.32 -0.64
CA GLY A 124 -1.56 7.48 -1.81
C GLY A 124 -2.19 6.95 -3.10
N ALA A 125 -2.84 5.77 -3.04
CA ALA A 125 -3.53 5.17 -4.19
C ALA A 125 -4.69 6.05 -4.68
N PHE A 126 -5.52 6.53 -3.75
CA PHE A 126 -6.63 7.43 -4.07
C PHE A 126 -6.15 8.76 -4.64
N LEU A 127 -5.09 9.34 -4.08
CA LEU A 127 -4.48 10.57 -4.57
C LEU A 127 -4.03 10.43 -6.03
N PHE A 128 -3.30 9.37 -6.35
CA PHE A 128 -2.79 9.16 -7.73
C PHE A 128 -3.92 8.83 -8.70
N TYR A 129 -4.87 7.97 -8.31
CA TYR A 129 -6.02 7.69 -9.15
C TYR A 129 -6.82 8.96 -9.44
N TRP A 130 -7.02 9.82 -8.44
CA TRP A 130 -7.67 11.11 -8.63
C TRP A 130 -6.89 12.01 -9.60
N ILE A 131 -5.58 12.15 -9.43
CA ILE A 131 -4.72 12.98 -10.31
C ILE A 131 -4.75 12.49 -11.76
N PHE A 132 -4.73 11.17 -12.00
CA PHE A 132 -4.55 10.62 -13.35
C PHE A 132 -5.84 10.15 -14.04
N LEU A 133 -6.90 9.82 -13.29
CA LEU A 133 -8.15 9.25 -13.83
C LEU A 133 -9.43 9.99 -13.40
N GLY A 134 -9.38 10.89 -12.41
CA GLY A 134 -10.28 12.05 -12.35
C GLY A 134 -11.75 11.86 -11.94
N SER A 135 -12.16 10.89 -11.11
CA SER A 135 -13.57 10.77 -10.67
C SER A 135 -13.80 10.88 -9.15
N PHE A 136 -14.07 12.09 -8.62
CA PHE A 136 -14.07 12.35 -7.16
C PHE A 136 -15.23 11.73 -6.36
N GLU A 137 -16.46 11.73 -6.88
CA GLU A 137 -17.64 11.31 -6.09
C GLU A 137 -17.63 9.81 -5.74
N THR A 138 -17.40 8.96 -6.74
CA THR A 138 -17.26 7.50 -6.53
C THR A 138 -16.06 7.16 -5.66
N LEU A 139 -14.97 7.94 -5.76
CA LEU A 139 -13.79 7.76 -4.93
C LEU A 139 -14.09 8.04 -3.45
N LEU A 140 -14.88 9.06 -3.13
CA LEU A 140 -15.20 9.35 -1.73
C LEU A 140 -15.96 8.20 -1.05
N GLN A 141 -16.95 7.61 -1.74
CA GLN A 141 -17.70 6.48 -1.22
C GLN A 141 -16.80 5.26 -1.01
N PHE A 142 -15.97 4.92 -2.00
CA PHE A 142 -15.02 3.81 -1.88
C PHE A 142 -14.02 4.06 -0.75
N PHE A 143 -13.53 5.29 -0.61
CA PHE A 143 -12.58 5.66 0.44
C PHE A 143 -13.18 5.45 1.84
N ILE A 144 -14.42 5.91 2.07
CA ILE A 144 -15.11 5.73 3.35
C ILE A 144 -15.31 4.24 3.65
N VAL A 145 -15.78 3.46 2.68
CA VAL A 145 -15.98 2.01 2.83
C VAL A 145 -14.66 1.32 3.17
N LEU A 146 -13.58 1.66 2.47
CA LEU A 146 -12.27 1.06 2.71
C LEU A 146 -11.68 1.49 4.06
N LEU A 147 -11.87 2.73 4.50
CA LEU A 147 -11.45 3.17 5.84
C LEU A 147 -12.11 2.32 6.94
N LEU A 148 -13.41 2.05 6.79
CA LEU A 148 -14.17 1.20 7.72
C LEU A 148 -13.76 -0.28 7.66
N LEU A 149 -13.40 -0.78 6.48
CA LEU A 149 -12.95 -2.16 6.29
C LEU A 149 -11.47 -2.38 6.63
N THR A 150 -10.65 -1.32 6.64
CA THR A 150 -9.20 -1.39 6.85
C THR A 150 -8.81 -2.16 8.10
N PRO A 151 -9.43 -1.98 9.29
CA PRO A 151 -9.09 -2.78 10.47
C PRO A 151 -9.21 -4.29 10.22
N VAL A 152 -10.28 -4.72 9.54
CA VAL A 152 -10.52 -6.14 9.21
C VAL A 152 -9.53 -6.62 8.15
N LEU A 153 -9.32 -5.84 7.09
CA LEU A 153 -8.37 -6.16 6.03
C LEU A 153 -6.93 -6.20 6.54
N HIS A 154 -6.59 -5.38 7.53
CA HIS A 154 -5.28 -5.37 8.16
C HIS A 154 -5.03 -6.64 8.98
N LEU A 155 -6.03 -7.10 9.75
CA LEU A 155 -5.93 -8.40 10.45
C LEU A 155 -5.76 -9.55 9.46
N LEU A 156 -6.52 -9.54 8.35
CA LEU A 156 -6.41 -10.56 7.31
C LEU A 156 -5.02 -10.54 6.65
N THR A 157 -4.53 -9.37 6.24
CA THR A 157 -3.21 -9.24 5.60
C THR A 157 -2.06 -9.57 6.56
N ASN A 158 -2.20 -9.29 7.85
CA ASN A 158 -1.26 -9.71 8.88
C ASN A 158 -1.23 -11.22 9.05
N TRP A 159 -2.40 -11.86 9.10
CA TRP A 159 -2.51 -13.31 9.16
C TRP A 159 -1.91 -13.98 7.91
N ILE A 160 -2.19 -13.48 6.71
CA ILE A 160 -1.56 -13.94 5.46
C ILE A 160 -0.04 -13.76 5.56
N GLY A 161 0.42 -12.59 5.99
CA GLY A 161 1.84 -12.30 6.17
C GLY A 161 2.51 -13.26 7.15
N PHE A 162 1.84 -13.62 8.25
CA PHE A 162 2.30 -14.60 9.21
C PHE A 162 2.39 -16.01 8.60
N LYS A 163 1.35 -16.47 7.90
CA LYS A 163 1.34 -17.76 7.20
C LYS A 163 2.43 -17.85 6.14
N LEU A 164 2.69 -16.73 5.45
CA LEU A 164 3.78 -16.60 4.49
C LEU A 164 5.14 -16.37 5.15
N LYS A 165 5.28 -16.41 6.48
CA LYS A 165 6.54 -16.15 7.21
C LYS A 165 7.18 -14.79 6.86
N LEU A 166 6.36 -13.81 6.49
CA LEU A 166 6.73 -12.41 6.26
C LEU A 166 6.63 -11.59 7.54
N LYS A 167 5.73 -11.99 8.46
CA LYS A 167 5.55 -11.39 9.78
C LYS A 167 5.78 -12.43 10.87
N LYS A 168 6.27 -11.97 12.03
CA LYS A 168 6.48 -12.80 13.22
C LYS A 168 5.18 -13.10 13.96
N GLU A 169 4.21 -12.20 13.85
CA GLU A 169 2.93 -12.25 14.57
C GLU A 169 1.76 -12.09 13.59
N PRO A 170 0.60 -12.70 13.86
CA PRO A 170 -0.58 -12.66 13.00
C PRO A 170 -1.47 -11.41 13.18
N TRP A 171 -1.20 -10.55 14.17
CA TRP A 171 -1.99 -9.35 14.48
C TRP A 171 -1.35 -8.05 14.04
#